data_AF-A0A7R9HGH7-F1
#
_entry.id   AF-A0A7R9HGH7-F1
#
_cell.length_a   1.000
_cell.length_b   1.000
_cell.length_c   1.000
_cell.angle_alpha   90.00
_cell.angle_beta   90.00
_cell.angle_gamma   90.00
#
_symmetry.space_group_name_H-M   'P 1'
#
loop_
_entity.id
_entity.type
_entity.pdbx_description
1 polymer ?
#
loop_
_entity_poly.entity_id
_entity_poly.type
_entity_poly.pdbx_seq_one_letter_code
_entity_poly.pdbx_strand_id
1 'polypeptide(L)'
;FSGNGPSGIMLSYILAGNWPYYTGRPHPDEMLTARLKGIPAGRSLLEEDLNFLSQGLEGRSNNPMSLLSDMLMHPYADVGLDLPSLLEWRHHPEHQVDHIVLGKGPPGGAWQVMDANILTISLGSWMQLPGVDYRLWEAVDSGSEVLSSRNCRASVRSVARYYSDYVKTRRIGRFFRNKTVVTAVRPMDTALTQCRNSIDLETGVQIHQPEARWQVEGYDLTTHVPFTYVCNRVVLATGANDIPNRLGVPGELDNPDYVIHDLATLEKCLDRLVEEEGIDREGEIVKCVKDIITKYDNTGNPARRRCPYPTVL
;
A
#
# COMPACT_ATOMS: atom_id res chain seq x y z
N PHE A 1 -1.68 -10.29 -5.01
CA PHE A 1 -2.41 -9.05 -5.27
C PHE A 1 -3.25 -8.60 -4.08
N SER A 2 -2.82 -7.54 -3.38
CA SER A 2 -3.64 -6.88 -2.35
C SER A 2 -4.03 -5.48 -2.85
N GLY A 3 -5.13 -5.41 -3.62
CA GLY A 3 -5.62 -4.14 -4.20
C GLY A 3 -6.17 -3.14 -3.17
N ASN A 4 -6.36 -3.57 -1.92
CA ASN A 4 -6.83 -2.75 -0.81
C ASN A 4 -5.69 -2.14 0.04
N GLY A 5 -4.50 -1.96 -0.54
CA GLY A 5 -3.40 -1.19 0.03
C GLY A 5 -3.64 0.34 -0.01
N PRO A 6 -2.68 1.15 0.46
CA PRO A 6 -2.84 2.61 0.58
C PRO A 6 -3.24 3.30 -0.73
N SER A 7 -2.63 2.92 -1.85
CA SER A 7 -2.98 3.46 -3.18
C SER A 7 -4.43 3.13 -3.58
N GLY A 8 -4.90 1.91 -3.27
CA GLY A 8 -6.28 1.51 -3.53
C GLY A 8 -7.28 2.24 -2.63
N ILE A 9 -6.90 2.50 -1.37
CA ILE A 9 -7.71 3.29 -0.44
C ILE A 9 -7.82 4.74 -0.90
N MET A 10 -6.69 5.36 -1.26
CA MET A 10 -6.63 6.72 -1.82
C MET A 10 -7.52 6.85 -3.06
N LEU A 11 -7.38 5.93 -4.01
CA LEU A 11 -8.18 5.93 -5.23
C LEU A 11 -9.68 5.74 -4.92
N SER A 12 -10.02 4.80 -4.04
CA SER A 12 -11.42 4.59 -3.62
C SER A 12 -12.01 5.82 -2.94
N TYR A 13 -11.23 6.55 -2.15
CA TYR A 13 -11.67 7.80 -1.53
C TYR A 13 -12.04 8.86 -2.58
N ILE A 14 -11.21 9.02 -3.61
CA ILE A 14 -11.48 9.93 -4.74
C ILE A 14 -12.71 9.47 -5.54
N LEU A 15 -12.78 8.19 -5.90
CA LEU A 15 -13.91 7.62 -6.65
C LEU A 15 -15.21 7.63 -5.85
N ALA A 16 -15.14 7.67 -4.52
CA ALA A 16 -16.28 7.88 -3.64
C ALA A 16 -16.81 9.34 -3.67
N GLY A 17 -16.24 10.21 -4.51
CA GLY A 17 -16.66 11.60 -4.67
C GLY A 17 -15.89 12.59 -3.79
N ASN A 18 -14.78 12.20 -3.14
CA ASN A 18 -14.01 13.15 -2.33
C ASN A 18 -12.92 13.79 -3.18
N TRP A 19 -13.16 15.03 -3.61
CA TRP A 19 -12.33 15.72 -4.58
C TRP A 19 -11.42 16.76 -3.89
N PRO A 20 -10.14 16.88 -4.33
CA PRO A 20 -9.19 17.84 -3.80
C PRO A 20 -9.37 19.23 -4.41
N TYR A 21 -9.30 20.24 -3.55
CA TYR A 21 -9.35 21.66 -3.88
C TYR A 21 -8.13 22.37 -3.32
N TYR A 22 -7.58 23.30 -4.08
CA TYR A 22 -6.48 24.12 -3.60
C TYR A 22 -6.98 25.13 -2.56
N THR A 23 -6.32 25.19 -1.40
CA THR A 23 -6.68 26.08 -0.29
C THR A 23 -6.41 27.56 -0.58
N GLY A 24 -5.70 27.89 -1.67
CA GLY A 24 -5.26 29.25 -1.98
C GLY A 24 -4.01 29.71 -1.22
N ARG A 25 -3.54 28.92 -0.23
CA ARG A 25 -2.32 29.22 0.54
C ARG A 25 -1.08 28.99 -0.33
N PRO A 26 -0.08 29.88 -0.27
CA PRO A 26 1.10 29.76 -1.12
C PRO A 26 1.90 28.50 -0.81
N HIS A 27 2.38 27.84 -1.86
CA HIS A 27 3.44 26.84 -1.76
C HIS A 27 4.80 27.56 -1.73
N PRO A 28 5.81 27.04 -1.01
CA PRO A 28 7.16 27.62 -1.00
C PRO A 28 7.82 27.74 -2.38
N ASP A 29 7.50 26.82 -3.30
CA ASP A 29 7.78 26.98 -4.74
C ASP A 29 6.81 28.02 -5.34
N GLU A 30 7.38 29.18 -5.69
CA GLU A 30 6.65 30.30 -6.30
C GLU A 30 6.08 29.96 -7.69
N MET A 31 6.76 29.12 -8.47
CA MET A 31 6.32 28.73 -9.81
C MET A 31 5.10 27.80 -9.71
N LEU A 32 5.13 26.83 -8.79
CA LEU A 32 3.98 26.00 -8.49
C LEU A 32 2.81 26.87 -7.98
N THR A 33 3.08 27.82 -7.08
CA THR A 33 2.06 28.77 -6.59
C THR A 33 1.44 29.58 -7.73
N ALA A 34 2.23 30.06 -8.68
CA ALA A 34 1.74 30.82 -9.83
C ALA A 34 0.80 29.98 -10.71
N ARG A 35 1.16 28.72 -10.99
CA ARG A 35 0.29 27.78 -11.72
C ARG A 35 -1.02 27.49 -10.98
N LEU A 36 -0.94 27.22 -9.67
CA LEU A 36 -2.12 26.93 -8.84
C LEU A 36 -3.07 28.14 -8.70
N LYS A 37 -2.54 29.37 -8.66
CA LYS A 37 -3.36 30.59 -8.67
C LYS A 37 -4.13 30.81 -9.97
N GLY A 38 -3.71 30.17 -11.06
CA GLY A 38 -4.45 30.17 -12.33
C GLY A 38 -5.72 29.34 -12.29
N ILE A 39 -5.91 28.48 -11.27
CA ILE A 39 -7.09 27.64 -11.13
C ILE A 39 -8.29 28.52 -10.75
N PRO A 40 -9.41 28.47 -11.50
CA PRO A 40 -10.62 29.19 -11.15
C PRO A 40 -11.12 28.83 -9.76
N ALA A 41 -11.58 29.83 -9.01
CA ALA A 41 -12.12 29.61 -7.67
C ALA A 41 -13.29 28.61 -7.72
N GLY A 42 -13.25 27.62 -6.84
CA GLY A 42 -14.30 26.59 -6.76
C GLY A 42 -14.16 25.41 -7.71
N ARG A 43 -13.07 25.33 -8.50
CA ARG A 43 -12.77 24.17 -9.37
C ARG A 43 -11.84 23.18 -8.68
N SER A 44 -12.09 21.87 -8.87
CA SER A 44 -11.23 20.83 -8.29
C SER A 44 -9.95 20.67 -9.10
N LEU A 45 -8.87 20.28 -8.42
CA LEU A 45 -7.63 19.88 -9.11
C LEU A 45 -7.85 18.73 -10.10
N LEU A 46 -8.83 17.85 -9.86
CA LEU A 46 -9.13 16.74 -10.77
C LEU A 46 -9.70 17.18 -12.12
N GLU A 47 -10.15 18.42 -12.21
CA GLU A 47 -10.69 19.01 -13.43
C GLU A 47 -9.66 19.86 -14.19
N GLU A 48 -8.47 20.03 -13.62
CA GLU A 48 -7.39 20.84 -14.19
C GLU A 48 -6.41 20.00 -15.00
N ASP A 49 -5.58 20.68 -15.81
CA ASP A 49 -4.46 20.04 -16.48
C ASP A 49 -3.36 19.72 -15.47
N LEU A 50 -3.43 18.52 -14.92
CA LEU A 50 -2.47 18.04 -13.94
C LEU A 50 -1.05 17.88 -14.51
N ASN A 51 -0.91 17.66 -15.82
CA ASN A 51 0.40 17.63 -16.47
C ASN A 51 1.01 19.03 -16.46
N PHE A 52 0.22 20.07 -16.76
CA PHE A 52 0.66 21.45 -16.65
C PHE A 52 1.04 21.83 -15.21
N LEU A 53 0.20 21.48 -14.23
CA LEU A 53 0.46 21.80 -12.82
C LEU A 53 1.74 21.15 -12.29
N SER A 54 2.08 19.96 -12.78
CA SER A 54 3.25 19.18 -12.36
C SER A 54 4.56 19.52 -13.11
N GLN A 55 4.54 20.48 -14.05
CA GLN A 55 5.73 20.83 -14.83
C GLN A 55 6.88 21.35 -13.96
N GLY A 56 8.07 20.78 -14.15
CA GLY A 56 9.29 21.22 -13.47
C GLY A 56 9.31 20.92 -11.97
N LEU A 57 8.40 20.06 -11.47
CA LEU A 57 8.51 19.55 -10.10
C LEU A 57 9.62 18.50 -10.04
N GLU A 58 10.44 18.59 -9.00
CA GLU A 58 11.53 17.65 -8.71
C GLU A 58 11.27 16.96 -7.36
N GLY A 59 11.77 15.74 -7.20
CA GLY A 59 11.66 15.00 -5.96
C GLY A 59 11.99 13.52 -6.11
N ARG A 60 11.55 12.70 -5.17
CA ARG A 60 11.93 11.28 -5.06
C ARG A 60 11.21 10.34 -6.04
N SER A 61 10.19 10.84 -6.74
CA SER A 61 9.38 10.07 -7.68
C SER A 61 9.66 10.53 -9.11
N ASN A 62 9.77 9.58 -10.04
CA ASN A 62 9.83 9.88 -11.48
C ASN A 62 8.43 10.13 -12.08
N ASN A 63 7.37 9.91 -11.31
CA ASN A 63 6.00 10.19 -11.72
C ASN A 63 5.62 11.64 -11.31
N PRO A 64 5.31 12.53 -12.29
CA PRO A 64 5.03 13.93 -12.02
C PRO A 64 3.73 14.15 -11.24
N MET A 65 2.75 13.25 -11.38
CA MET A 65 1.50 13.27 -10.62
C MET A 65 1.72 12.94 -9.14
N SER A 66 2.57 11.96 -8.87
CA SER A 66 2.98 11.64 -7.50
C SER A 66 3.72 12.81 -6.87
N LEU A 67 4.63 13.47 -7.61
CA LEU A 67 5.33 14.66 -7.12
C LEU A 67 4.37 15.81 -6.81
N LEU A 68 3.43 16.10 -7.70
CA LEU A 68 2.41 17.12 -7.47
C LEU A 68 1.57 16.78 -6.23
N SER A 69 1.14 15.53 -6.09
CA SER A 69 0.38 15.09 -4.92
C SER A 69 1.19 15.25 -3.62
N ASP A 70 2.47 14.89 -3.63
CA ASP A 70 3.35 15.01 -2.46
C ASP A 70 3.59 16.48 -2.09
N MET A 71 3.91 17.33 -3.07
CA MET A 71 4.12 18.78 -2.88
C MET A 71 2.87 19.51 -2.37
N LEU A 72 1.67 19.01 -2.69
CA LEU A 72 0.42 19.60 -2.21
C LEU A 72 -0.06 19.03 -0.88
N MET A 73 0.11 17.71 -0.64
CA MET A 73 -0.29 17.08 0.62
C MET A 73 0.67 17.40 1.75
N HIS A 74 1.97 17.30 1.51
CA HIS A 74 3.02 17.56 2.48
C HIS A 74 4.17 18.34 1.83
N PRO A 75 4.02 19.66 1.63
CA PRO A 75 5.03 20.49 0.98
C PRO A 75 6.42 20.31 1.61
N TYR A 76 7.42 19.96 0.80
CA TYR A 76 8.82 19.76 1.23
C TYR A 76 9.03 18.79 2.40
N ALA A 77 8.16 17.80 2.50
CA ALA A 77 8.31 16.73 3.47
C ALA A 77 9.67 16.01 3.34
N ASP A 78 10.14 15.79 2.12
CA ASP A 78 11.38 15.08 1.79
C ASP A 78 12.65 15.76 2.31
N VAL A 79 12.67 17.09 2.43
CA VAL A 79 13.75 17.86 3.07
C VAL A 79 13.53 18.05 4.57
N GLY A 80 12.53 17.38 5.15
CA GLY A 80 12.24 17.37 6.58
C GLY A 80 11.38 18.53 7.07
N LEU A 81 10.71 19.26 6.17
CA LEU A 81 9.74 20.29 6.58
C LEU A 81 8.39 19.66 6.92
N ASP A 82 7.69 20.29 7.87
CA ASP A 82 6.35 19.90 8.32
C ASP A 82 5.39 21.05 8.03
N LEU A 83 5.06 21.20 6.75
CA LEU A 83 4.16 22.24 6.25
C LEU A 83 2.74 21.70 6.14
N PRO A 84 1.72 22.54 6.40
CA PRO A 84 0.34 22.09 6.34
C PRO A 84 -0.09 21.82 4.89
N SER A 85 -0.99 20.85 4.72
CA SER A 85 -1.49 20.50 3.38
C SER A 85 -2.13 21.69 2.68
N LEU A 86 -1.83 21.85 1.40
CA LEU A 86 -2.44 22.84 0.53
C LEU A 86 -3.76 22.36 -0.08
N LEU A 87 -4.21 21.16 0.28
CA LEU A 87 -5.44 20.54 -0.20
C LEU A 87 -6.55 20.57 0.84
N GLU A 88 -7.72 20.96 0.39
CA GLU A 88 -8.98 20.77 1.07
C GLU A 88 -9.76 19.66 0.34
N TRP A 89 -10.34 18.72 1.08
CA TRP A 89 -11.10 17.60 0.51
C TRP A 89 -12.58 17.84 0.68
N ARG A 90 -13.32 17.92 -0.42
CA ARG A 90 -14.76 18.18 -0.43
C ARG A 90 -15.50 16.98 -1.01
N HIS A 91 -16.66 16.67 -0.44
CA HIS A 91 -17.46 15.52 -0.85
C HIS A 91 -18.53 15.93 -1.86
N HIS A 92 -18.51 15.30 -3.03
CA HIS A 92 -19.36 15.51 -4.18
C HIS A 92 -20.06 14.19 -4.55
N PRO A 93 -21.25 13.89 -3.97
CA PRO A 93 -22.00 12.67 -4.26
C PRO A 93 -22.30 12.49 -5.76
N GLU A 94 -22.49 13.58 -6.49
CA GLU A 94 -22.73 13.64 -7.93
C GLU A 94 -21.54 13.14 -8.77
N HIS A 95 -20.34 13.15 -8.19
CA HIS A 95 -19.11 12.67 -8.82
C HIS A 95 -18.69 11.28 -8.33
N GLN A 96 -19.55 10.60 -7.54
CA GLN A 96 -19.29 9.24 -7.09
C GLN A 96 -19.31 8.28 -8.29
N VAL A 97 -18.25 7.50 -8.44
CA VAL A 97 -18.14 6.42 -9.42
C VAL A 97 -18.41 5.11 -8.71
N ASP A 98 -19.26 4.25 -9.28
CA ASP A 98 -19.44 2.89 -8.77
C ASP A 98 -18.16 2.07 -9.00
N HIS A 99 -17.62 1.50 -7.93
CA HIS A 99 -16.34 0.81 -7.95
C HIS A 99 -16.25 -0.23 -6.84
N ILE A 100 -15.32 -1.18 -7.02
CA ILE A 100 -15.01 -2.18 -6.02
C ILE A 100 -13.51 -2.35 -5.86
N VAL A 101 -13.07 -2.44 -4.61
CA VAL A 101 -11.69 -2.70 -4.20
C VAL A 101 -11.60 -4.13 -3.69
N LEU A 102 -10.77 -4.93 -4.33
CA LEU A 102 -10.55 -6.34 -4.00
C LEU A 102 -9.19 -6.52 -3.34
N GLY A 103 -9.12 -7.33 -2.29
CA GLY A 103 -7.86 -7.58 -1.59
C GLY A 103 -7.89 -8.75 -0.61
N LYS A 104 -6.71 -9.35 -0.40
CA LYS A 104 -6.53 -10.57 0.41
C LYS A 104 -6.80 -10.35 1.91
N GLY A 105 -6.36 -9.22 2.44
CA GLY A 105 -6.43 -8.91 3.88
C GLY A 105 -7.43 -7.80 4.22
N PRO A 106 -7.38 -7.27 5.44
CA PRO A 106 -8.01 -5.99 5.78
C PRO A 106 -7.42 -4.81 4.97
N PRO A 107 -8.08 -3.63 4.96
CA PRO A 107 -7.53 -2.45 4.31
C PRO A 107 -6.17 -2.04 4.89
N GLY A 108 -5.22 -1.74 4.01
CA GLY A 108 -3.83 -1.43 4.36
C GLY A 108 -2.82 -2.29 3.61
N GLY A 109 -3.26 -3.38 2.97
CA GLY A 109 -2.41 -4.19 2.10
C GLY A 109 -1.22 -4.78 2.87
N ALA A 110 0.02 -4.51 2.43
CA ALA A 110 1.23 -5.07 3.03
C ALA A 110 1.40 -4.68 4.51
N TRP A 111 0.90 -3.51 4.93
CA TRP A 111 0.93 -3.07 6.33
C TRP A 111 0.17 -3.99 7.28
N GLN A 112 -0.81 -4.76 6.78
CA GLN A 112 -1.54 -5.75 7.57
C GLN A 112 -0.76 -7.07 7.76
N VAL A 113 0.35 -7.25 7.04
CA VAL A 113 1.12 -8.50 6.99
C VAL A 113 2.51 -8.34 7.60
N MET A 114 3.12 -7.16 7.48
CA MET A 114 4.42 -6.84 8.08
C MET A 114 4.39 -6.99 9.61
N ASP A 115 5.56 -7.24 10.22
CA ASP A 115 5.68 -7.30 11.68
C ASP A 115 5.25 -5.96 12.31
N ALA A 116 4.25 -6.07 13.17
CA ALA A 116 3.61 -4.99 13.89
C ALA A 116 4.57 -4.21 14.81
N ASN A 117 5.69 -4.81 15.24
CA ASN A 117 6.66 -4.21 16.16
C ASN A 117 7.74 -3.38 15.45
N ILE A 118 7.84 -3.47 14.12
CA ILE A 118 8.78 -2.68 13.33
C ILE A 118 8.31 -1.23 13.21
N LEU A 119 9.25 -0.30 13.19
CA LEU A 119 8.99 1.12 12.91
C LEU A 119 9.14 1.44 11.43
N THR A 120 8.37 2.39 10.94
CA THR A 120 8.51 2.93 9.58
C THR A 120 9.91 3.50 9.37
N ILE A 121 10.47 3.32 8.17
CA ILE A 121 11.74 3.98 7.81
C ILE A 121 11.52 5.48 7.67
N SER A 122 10.42 5.86 7.02
CA SER A 122 9.95 7.24 6.85
C SER A 122 9.21 7.76 8.08
N LEU A 123 8.92 9.06 8.12
CA LEU A 123 8.13 9.67 9.18
C LEU A 123 6.68 9.17 9.15
N GLY A 124 6.05 9.07 10.33
CA GLY A 124 4.66 8.63 10.44
C GLY A 124 3.69 9.55 9.69
N SER A 125 3.94 10.86 9.69
CA SER A 125 3.15 11.85 8.93
C SER A 125 3.11 11.56 7.43
N TRP A 126 4.13 10.92 6.86
CA TRP A 126 4.15 10.59 5.43
C TRP A 126 3.24 9.40 5.09
N MET A 127 2.79 8.64 6.09
CA MET A 127 1.89 7.50 5.90
C MET A 127 0.41 7.93 5.82
N GLN A 128 0.15 9.22 5.98
CA GLN A 128 -1.17 9.82 5.99
C GLN A 128 -1.93 9.64 4.67
N LEU A 129 -3.23 9.37 4.80
CA LEU A 129 -4.22 9.39 3.74
C LEU A 129 -5.00 10.73 3.75
N PRO A 130 -5.66 11.07 2.64
CA PRO A 130 -6.24 12.39 2.50
C PRO A 130 -7.28 12.78 3.55
N GLY A 131 -7.21 14.02 4.00
CA GLY A 131 -8.19 14.61 4.91
C GLY A 131 -8.13 14.09 6.36
N VAL A 132 -7.32 13.09 6.70
CA VAL A 132 -7.13 12.63 8.09
C VAL A 132 -5.66 12.78 8.47
N ASP A 133 -5.34 13.74 9.35
CA ASP A 133 -3.97 13.86 9.85
C ASP A 133 -3.58 12.61 10.67
N TYR A 134 -2.46 11.98 10.29
CA TYR A 134 -2.01 10.75 10.94
C TYR A 134 -1.70 10.95 12.43
N ARG A 135 -1.06 12.07 12.79
CA ARG A 135 -0.66 12.36 14.18
C ARG A 135 -1.87 12.67 15.04
N LEU A 136 -2.84 13.41 14.50
CA LEU A 136 -4.10 13.66 15.20
C LEU A 136 -4.85 12.34 15.42
N TRP A 137 -4.88 11.45 14.43
CA TRP A 137 -5.48 10.14 14.59
C TRP A 137 -4.74 9.29 15.65
N GLU A 138 -3.41 9.26 15.61
CA GLU A 138 -2.60 8.46 16.53
C GLU A 138 -2.71 8.94 17.98
N ALA A 139 -2.78 10.26 18.19
CA ALA A 139 -3.03 10.86 19.50
C ALA A 139 -4.40 10.44 20.07
N VAL A 140 -5.44 10.45 19.23
CA VAL A 140 -6.79 10.00 19.61
C VAL A 140 -6.82 8.50 19.90
N ASP A 141 -6.17 7.67 19.07
CA ASP A 141 -6.09 6.20 19.26
C ASP A 141 -5.34 5.83 20.55
N SER A 142 -4.24 6.54 20.84
CA SER A 142 -3.37 6.27 21.99
C SER A 142 -3.83 6.95 23.29
N GLY A 143 -4.91 7.75 23.24
CA GLY A 143 -5.36 8.57 24.37
C GLY A 143 -4.30 9.55 24.90
N SER A 144 -3.36 9.95 24.04
CA SER A 144 -2.20 10.78 24.36
C SER A 144 -2.36 12.16 23.73
N GLU A 145 -1.76 13.19 24.33
CA GLU A 145 -1.65 14.49 23.65
C GLU A 145 -0.78 14.35 22.39
N VAL A 146 -1.05 15.18 21.38
CA VAL A 146 -0.25 15.23 20.16
C VAL A 146 1.17 15.65 20.54
N LEU A 147 2.07 14.66 20.61
CA LEU A 147 3.48 14.94 20.88
C LEU A 147 4.01 15.84 19.77
N SER A 148 4.52 17.01 20.14
CA SER A 148 5.10 18.00 19.23
C SER A 148 6.40 17.53 18.56
N SER A 149 6.78 16.26 18.74
CA SER A 149 7.98 15.67 18.14
C SER A 149 7.78 15.51 16.63
N ARG A 150 8.41 16.44 15.90
CA ARG A 150 8.34 16.56 14.44
C ARG A 150 8.93 15.36 13.67
N ASN A 151 9.56 14.40 14.36
CA ASN A 151 10.35 13.31 13.76
C ASN A 151 9.99 11.91 14.28
N CYS A 152 8.73 11.66 14.66
CA CYS A 152 8.33 10.33 15.10
C CYS A 152 8.04 9.40 13.92
N ARG A 153 8.75 8.27 13.89
CA ARG A 153 8.39 7.11 13.07
C ARG A 153 7.15 6.46 13.66
N ALA A 154 6.29 5.94 12.80
CA ALA A 154 5.12 5.20 13.21
C ALA A 154 5.48 3.71 13.40
N SER A 155 4.76 3.00 14.27
CA SER A 155 4.82 1.54 14.24
C SER A 155 4.00 1.01 13.05
N VAL A 156 4.43 -0.12 12.47
CA VAL A 156 3.64 -0.83 11.45
C VAL A 156 2.23 -1.13 11.97
N ARG A 157 2.11 -1.50 13.25
CA ARG A 157 0.82 -1.70 13.93
C ARG A 157 -0.10 -0.48 13.82
N SER A 158 0.42 0.70 14.15
CA SER A 158 -0.34 1.96 14.12
C SER A 158 -0.77 2.29 12.69
N VAL A 159 0.13 2.15 11.71
CA VAL A 159 -0.19 2.39 10.29
C VAL A 159 -1.26 1.44 9.78
N ALA A 160 -1.18 0.15 10.12
CA ALA A 160 -2.18 -0.84 9.73
C ALA A 160 -3.57 -0.51 10.30
N ARG A 161 -3.63 -0.09 11.57
CA ARG A 161 -4.87 0.36 12.21
C ARG A 161 -5.42 1.63 11.56
N TYR A 162 -4.55 2.63 11.33
CA TYR A 162 -4.91 3.87 10.66
C TYR A 162 -5.61 3.62 9.33
N TYR A 163 -5.08 2.74 8.47
CA TYR A 163 -5.71 2.43 7.19
C TYR A 163 -7.04 1.70 7.30
N SER A 164 -7.16 0.76 8.25
CA SER A 164 -8.43 0.08 8.52
C SER A 164 -9.49 1.05 9.02
N ASP A 165 -9.13 1.96 9.91
CA ASP A 165 -10.07 2.92 10.50
C ASP A 165 -10.37 4.08 9.55
N TYR A 166 -9.43 4.47 8.70
CA TYR A 166 -9.68 5.42 7.62
C TYR A 166 -10.83 4.94 6.72
N VAL A 167 -10.79 3.68 6.27
CA VAL A 167 -11.84 3.10 5.42
C VAL A 167 -13.22 3.09 6.11
N LYS A 168 -13.26 2.84 7.42
CA LYS A 168 -14.49 2.87 8.21
C LYS A 168 -15.00 4.30 8.41
N THR A 169 -14.15 5.19 8.92
CA THR A 169 -14.50 6.57 9.29
C THR A 169 -14.86 7.42 8.08
N ARG A 170 -14.23 7.18 6.92
CA ARG A 170 -14.58 7.81 5.63
C ARG A 170 -15.76 7.17 4.92
N ARG A 171 -16.38 6.13 5.51
CA ARG A 171 -17.56 5.44 4.99
C ARG A 171 -17.37 4.87 3.57
N ILE A 172 -16.12 4.59 3.19
CA ILE A 172 -15.79 3.99 1.89
C ILE A 172 -15.73 2.47 1.95
N GLY A 173 -15.82 1.86 3.15
CA GLY A 173 -15.81 0.41 3.35
C GLY A 173 -16.85 -0.38 2.54
N ARG A 174 -17.96 0.25 2.12
CA ARG A 174 -18.96 -0.36 1.22
C ARG A 174 -18.40 -0.75 -0.15
N PHE A 175 -17.31 -0.11 -0.59
CA PHE A 175 -16.64 -0.42 -1.85
C PHE A 175 -15.57 -1.51 -1.69
N PHE A 176 -15.34 -2.04 -0.48
CA PHE A 176 -14.27 -3.00 -0.22
C PHE A 176 -14.84 -4.40 -0.07
N ARG A 177 -14.36 -5.33 -0.90
CA ARG A 177 -14.56 -6.77 -0.71
C ARG A 177 -13.23 -7.41 -0.34
N ASN A 178 -12.96 -7.38 0.96
CA ASN A 178 -11.78 -7.98 1.58
C ASN A 178 -11.84 -9.51 1.56
N LYS A 179 -10.73 -10.17 1.89
CA LYS A 179 -10.60 -11.63 1.87
C LYS A 179 -10.89 -12.22 0.50
N THR A 180 -10.43 -11.56 -0.57
CA THR A 180 -10.59 -12.04 -1.94
C THR A 180 -9.25 -12.16 -2.65
N VAL A 181 -9.19 -13.08 -3.61
CA VAL A 181 -8.08 -13.21 -4.55
C VAL A 181 -8.62 -13.08 -5.96
N VAL A 182 -8.04 -12.15 -6.73
CA VAL A 182 -8.24 -12.08 -8.17
C VAL A 182 -7.30 -13.08 -8.84
N THR A 183 -7.86 -13.95 -9.67
CA THR A 183 -7.14 -15.00 -10.40
C THR A 183 -6.96 -14.68 -11.87
N ALA A 184 -7.86 -13.89 -12.46
CA ALA A 184 -7.76 -13.47 -13.85
C ALA A 184 -8.37 -12.09 -14.09
N VAL A 185 -7.74 -11.34 -14.97
CA VAL A 185 -8.26 -10.09 -15.54
C VAL A 185 -8.15 -10.25 -17.05
N ARG A 186 -9.27 -10.27 -17.77
CA ARG A 186 -9.31 -10.49 -19.22
C ARG A 186 -10.06 -9.34 -19.90
N PRO A 187 -9.57 -8.84 -21.05
CA PRO A 187 -10.37 -7.97 -21.88
C PRO A 187 -11.58 -8.76 -22.41
N MET A 188 -12.74 -8.12 -22.48
CA MET A 188 -13.94 -8.68 -23.10
C MET A 188 -13.95 -8.32 -24.59
N ASP A 189 -14.41 -9.24 -25.43
CA ASP A 189 -14.57 -8.97 -26.86
C ASP A 189 -15.73 -8.00 -27.08
N THR A 190 -15.39 -6.76 -27.47
CA THR A 190 -16.34 -5.67 -27.75
C THR A 190 -17.28 -5.97 -28.92
N ALA A 191 -16.97 -6.95 -29.77
CA ALA A 191 -17.85 -7.38 -30.86
C ALA A 191 -19.10 -8.12 -30.33
N LEU A 192 -19.02 -8.75 -29.15
CA LEU A 192 -20.14 -9.44 -28.49
C LEU A 192 -20.87 -8.55 -27.48
N THR A 193 -20.21 -7.53 -26.93
CA THR A 193 -20.80 -6.51 -26.05
C THR A 193 -21.44 -5.36 -26.83
N GLN A 194 -22.11 -5.67 -27.95
CA GLN A 194 -22.92 -4.67 -28.67
C GLN A 194 -23.85 -3.97 -27.66
N CYS A 195 -23.54 -2.71 -27.38
CA CYS A 195 -24.37 -1.81 -26.64
C CYS A 195 -25.78 -1.87 -27.22
N ARG A 196 -26.70 -2.53 -26.52
CA ARG A 196 -28.11 -2.25 -26.74
C ARG A 196 -28.30 -0.85 -26.21
N ASN A 197 -28.27 0.13 -27.11
CA ASN A 197 -29.04 1.34 -26.96
C ASN A 197 -30.50 0.88 -26.85
N SER A 198 -30.94 0.51 -25.66
CA SER A 198 -32.33 0.19 -25.41
C SER A 198 -33.03 1.50 -25.11
N ILE A 199 -33.95 1.88 -25.98
CA ILE A 199 -34.94 2.90 -25.66
C ILE A 199 -35.96 2.19 -24.78
N ASP A 200 -36.16 2.70 -23.57
CA ASP A 200 -37.31 2.30 -22.76
C ASP A 200 -38.58 2.68 -23.55
N LEU A 201 -39.34 1.66 -23.98
CA LEU A 201 -40.53 1.82 -24.83
C LEU A 201 -41.65 2.60 -24.13
N GLU A 202 -41.60 2.72 -22.80
CA GLU A 202 -42.63 3.37 -21.99
C GLU A 202 -42.25 4.83 -21.66
N THR A 203 -40.96 5.11 -21.46
CA THR A 203 -40.48 6.45 -21.06
C THR A 203 -39.75 7.21 -22.17
N GLY A 204 -39.40 6.54 -23.27
CA GLY A 204 -38.60 7.11 -24.37
C GLY A 204 -37.15 7.42 -24.00
N VAL A 205 -36.69 7.01 -22.81
CA VAL A 205 -35.34 7.29 -22.32
C VAL A 205 -34.35 6.33 -22.95
N GLN A 206 -33.29 6.88 -23.55
CA GLN A 206 -32.17 6.10 -24.08
C GLN A 206 -31.30 5.62 -22.92
N ILE A 207 -31.29 4.30 -22.67
CA ILE A 207 -30.44 3.69 -21.66
C ILE A 207 -29.10 3.36 -22.31
N HIS A 208 -28.07 4.13 -21.97
CA HIS A 208 -26.68 3.77 -22.28
C HIS A 208 -26.17 2.82 -21.19
N GLN A 209 -26.04 1.54 -21.51
CA GLN A 209 -25.32 0.62 -20.63
C GLN A 209 -23.81 0.89 -20.75
N PRO A 210 -23.07 0.98 -19.63
CA PRO A 210 -21.62 1.09 -19.68
C PRO A 210 -21.02 -0.10 -20.43
N GLU A 211 -20.18 0.17 -21.44
CA GLU A 211 -19.40 -0.86 -22.11
C GLU A 211 -18.50 -1.56 -21.09
N ALA A 212 -18.89 -2.77 -20.68
CA ALA A 212 -18.00 -3.65 -19.95
C ALA A 212 -16.85 -4.08 -20.87
N ARG A 213 -15.63 -3.68 -20.52
CA ARG A 213 -14.41 -3.95 -21.29
C ARG A 213 -13.54 -5.00 -20.65
N TRP A 214 -13.77 -5.28 -19.37
CA TRP A 214 -12.95 -6.17 -18.57
C TRP A 214 -13.80 -7.13 -17.78
N GLN A 215 -13.36 -8.38 -17.75
CA GLN A 215 -13.85 -9.44 -16.87
C GLN A 215 -12.79 -9.73 -15.83
N VAL A 216 -13.18 -9.66 -14.55
CA VAL A 216 -12.32 -9.90 -13.40
C VAL A 216 -12.85 -11.09 -12.63
N GLU A 217 -12.08 -12.17 -12.56
CA GLU A 217 -12.43 -13.39 -11.86
C GLU A 217 -11.59 -13.56 -10.60
N GLY A 218 -12.18 -14.23 -9.62
CA GLY A 218 -11.50 -14.54 -8.38
C GLY A 218 -12.32 -15.44 -7.48
N TYR A 219 -11.90 -15.56 -6.24
CA TYR A 219 -12.64 -16.29 -5.22
C TYR A 219 -12.46 -15.66 -3.85
N ASP A 220 -13.41 -15.93 -2.97
CA ASP A 220 -13.36 -15.55 -1.56
C ASP A 220 -12.47 -16.51 -0.77
N LEU A 221 -11.53 -15.99 0.00
CA LEU A 221 -10.58 -16.77 0.79
C LEU A 221 -11.21 -17.48 2.00
N THR A 222 -12.40 -17.05 2.44
CA THR A 222 -13.09 -17.66 3.58
C THR A 222 -14.08 -18.72 3.11
N THR A 223 -14.87 -18.40 2.09
CA THR A 223 -15.95 -19.29 1.61
C THR A 223 -15.55 -20.15 0.42
N HIS A 224 -14.41 -19.86 -0.22
CA HIS A 224 -13.96 -20.48 -1.48
C HIS A 224 -14.95 -20.32 -2.65
N VAL A 225 -15.94 -19.44 -2.51
CA VAL A 225 -16.92 -19.17 -3.57
C VAL A 225 -16.27 -18.32 -4.66
N PRO A 226 -16.32 -18.76 -5.93
CA PRO A 226 -15.82 -17.97 -7.05
C PRO A 226 -16.72 -16.76 -7.30
N PHE A 227 -16.13 -15.70 -7.86
CA PHE A 227 -16.86 -14.52 -8.30
C PHE A 227 -16.34 -14.04 -9.66
N THR A 228 -17.20 -13.31 -10.36
CA THR A 228 -16.87 -12.62 -11.60
C THR A 228 -17.47 -11.22 -11.56
N TYR A 229 -16.64 -10.22 -11.83
CA TYR A 229 -17.06 -8.84 -12.04
C TYR A 229 -16.83 -8.46 -13.49
N VAL A 230 -17.70 -7.61 -14.01
CA VAL A 230 -17.53 -6.95 -15.30
C VAL A 230 -17.47 -5.45 -15.08
N CYS A 231 -16.51 -4.78 -15.72
CA CYS A 231 -16.32 -3.34 -15.55
C CYS A 231 -15.72 -2.68 -16.79
N ASN A 232 -15.87 -1.36 -16.87
CA ASN A 232 -15.29 -0.57 -17.95
C ASN A 232 -13.78 -0.34 -17.77
N ARG A 233 -13.32 -0.26 -16.51
CA ARG A 233 -11.92 0.02 -16.16
C ARG A 233 -11.44 -0.90 -15.05
N VAL A 234 -10.17 -1.31 -15.14
CA VAL A 234 -9.47 -2.05 -14.09
C VAL A 234 -8.21 -1.29 -13.73
N VAL A 235 -7.96 -1.14 -12.43
CA VAL A 235 -6.72 -0.57 -11.90
C VAL A 235 -6.01 -1.66 -11.09
N LEU A 236 -4.77 -1.96 -11.47
CA LEU A 236 -3.95 -2.94 -10.77
C LEU A 236 -3.11 -2.23 -9.71
N ALA A 237 -3.59 -2.25 -8.46
CA ALA A 237 -2.90 -1.71 -7.29
C ALA A 237 -2.26 -2.83 -6.45
N THR A 238 -1.55 -3.75 -7.10
CA THR A 238 -1.23 -5.05 -6.48
C THR A 238 -0.01 -5.04 -5.57
N GLY A 239 0.81 -3.99 -5.61
CA GLY A 239 2.14 -3.95 -5.00
C GLY A 239 3.12 -4.92 -5.69
N ALA A 240 4.35 -4.98 -5.17
CA ALA A 240 5.42 -5.84 -5.67
C ALA A 240 6.08 -6.71 -4.58
N ASN A 241 5.66 -6.60 -3.32
CA ASN A 241 6.34 -7.20 -2.18
C ASN A 241 5.77 -8.57 -1.75
N ASP A 242 4.80 -9.14 -2.48
CA ASP A 242 4.16 -10.40 -2.10
C ASP A 242 4.89 -11.67 -2.60
N ILE A 243 5.88 -11.53 -3.48
CA ILE A 243 6.69 -12.64 -4.00
C ILE A 243 8.17 -12.25 -3.84
N PRO A 244 8.93 -12.90 -2.95
CA PRO A 244 10.34 -12.58 -2.80
C PRO A 244 11.14 -13.01 -4.03
N ASN A 245 12.11 -12.19 -4.43
CA ASN A 245 13.02 -12.53 -5.53
C ASN A 245 13.84 -13.79 -5.18
N ARG A 246 14.21 -14.55 -6.22
CA ARG A 246 15.08 -15.73 -6.13
C ARG A 246 16.32 -15.47 -6.98
N LEU A 247 17.49 -15.87 -6.50
CA LEU A 247 18.75 -15.64 -7.20
C LEU A 247 19.03 -16.70 -8.27
N GLY A 248 18.38 -17.85 -8.20
CA GLY A 248 18.56 -18.98 -9.11
C GLY A 248 19.92 -19.67 -8.95
N VAL A 249 20.55 -19.59 -7.77
CA VAL A 249 21.87 -20.18 -7.54
C VAL A 249 21.76 -21.67 -7.19
N PRO A 250 22.73 -22.53 -7.59
CA PRO A 250 22.71 -23.94 -7.24
C PRO A 250 22.63 -24.14 -5.73
N GLY A 251 21.73 -25.01 -5.26
CA GLY A 251 21.50 -25.25 -3.82
C GLY A 251 20.47 -24.35 -3.15
N GLU A 252 20.00 -23.27 -3.80
CA GLU A 252 19.05 -22.30 -3.20
C GLU A 252 17.71 -22.95 -2.83
N LEU A 253 17.21 -23.85 -3.68
CA LEU A 253 15.94 -24.57 -3.46
C LEU A 253 16.14 -25.95 -2.84
N ASP A 254 17.37 -26.44 -2.77
CA ASP A 254 17.69 -27.77 -2.29
C ASP A 254 17.75 -27.83 -0.76
N ASN A 255 17.86 -26.68 -0.09
CA ASN A 255 17.97 -26.55 1.37
C ASN A 255 16.93 -25.57 1.94
N PRO A 256 15.63 -25.92 1.92
CA PRO A 256 14.56 -25.03 2.38
C PRO A 256 14.65 -24.67 3.88
N ASP A 257 15.37 -25.48 4.67
CA ASP A 257 15.56 -25.24 6.10
C ASP A 257 16.63 -24.18 6.39
N TYR A 258 17.56 -23.94 5.46
CA TYR A 258 18.68 -23.01 5.62
C TYR A 258 18.55 -21.75 4.78
N VAL A 259 17.77 -21.82 3.69
CA VAL A 259 17.59 -20.72 2.75
C VAL A 259 16.14 -20.24 2.84
N ILE A 260 15.98 -19.08 3.49
CA ILE A 260 14.68 -18.45 3.72
C ILE A 260 14.66 -17.10 3.01
N HIS A 261 13.56 -16.80 2.31
CA HIS A 261 13.44 -15.62 1.45
C HIS A 261 12.58 -14.50 2.03
N ASP A 262 12.00 -14.68 3.20
CA ASP A 262 11.23 -13.66 3.90
C ASP A 262 11.45 -13.70 5.41
N LEU A 263 11.45 -12.52 6.03
CA LEU A 263 11.75 -12.35 7.45
C LEU A 263 10.74 -13.06 8.35
N ALA A 264 9.46 -13.07 7.99
CA ALA A 264 8.42 -13.68 8.81
C ALA A 264 8.58 -15.20 8.90
N THR A 265 8.98 -15.86 7.81
CA THR A 265 9.32 -17.28 7.81
C THR A 265 10.57 -17.54 8.66
N LEU A 266 11.59 -16.68 8.56
CA LEU A 266 12.81 -16.79 9.36
C LEU A 266 12.52 -16.70 10.86
N GLU A 267 11.72 -15.72 11.27
CA GLU A 267 11.31 -15.53 12.67
C GLU A 267 10.56 -16.76 13.20
N LYS A 268 9.60 -17.31 12.44
CA LYS A 268 8.88 -18.54 12.84
C LYS A 268 9.80 -19.75 12.97
N CYS A 269 10.77 -19.88 12.07
CA CYS A 269 11.77 -20.94 12.14
C CYS A 269 12.66 -20.78 13.38
N LEU A 270 13.06 -19.56 13.71
CA LEU A 270 13.84 -19.26 14.92
C LEU A 270 13.03 -19.52 16.20
N ASP A 271 11.77 -19.08 16.26
CA ASP A 271 10.89 -19.32 17.41
C ASP A 271 10.72 -20.83 17.66
N ARG A 272 10.50 -21.62 16.59
CA ARG A 272 10.45 -23.09 16.69
C ARG A 272 11.74 -23.68 17.23
N LEU A 273 12.90 -23.21 16.79
CA LEU A 273 14.18 -23.70 17.30
C LEU A 273 14.36 -23.39 18.79
N VAL A 274 13.97 -22.19 19.23
CA VAL A 274 14.00 -21.80 20.65
C VAL A 274 13.07 -22.68 21.49
N GLU A 275 11.87 -22.97 20.97
CA GLU A 275 10.90 -23.87 21.62
C GLU A 275 11.38 -25.32 21.67
N GLU A 276 11.99 -25.82 20.59
CA GLU A 276 12.52 -27.19 20.47
C GLU A 276 13.75 -27.42 21.38
N GLU A 277 14.56 -26.39 21.63
CA GLU A 277 15.72 -26.45 22.54
C GLU A 277 15.40 -26.14 24.00
N GLY A 278 14.15 -25.82 24.34
CA GLY A 278 13.73 -25.60 25.72
C GLY A 278 14.38 -24.39 26.40
N ILE A 279 14.75 -23.37 25.62
CA ILE A 279 15.38 -22.15 26.13
C ILE A 279 14.27 -21.25 26.69
N ASP A 280 14.24 -21.12 28.01
CA ASP A 280 13.38 -20.21 28.73
C ASP A 280 13.74 -18.74 28.40
N ARG A 281 12.71 -17.89 28.27
CA ARG A 281 12.82 -16.47 27.90
C ARG A 281 13.55 -15.59 28.94
N GLU A 282 14.17 -16.20 29.94
CA GLU A 282 14.98 -15.55 30.98
C GLU A 282 16.45 -15.98 30.88
N GLY A 283 17.10 -15.67 29.74
CA GLY A 283 18.46 -15.16 29.76
C GLY A 283 19.60 -16.02 30.33
N GLU A 284 19.52 -17.34 30.36
CA GLU A 284 20.74 -18.16 30.44
C GLU A 284 21.17 -18.65 29.05
N ILE A 285 22.20 -17.99 28.51
CA ILE A 285 22.92 -18.47 27.32
C ILE A 285 23.65 -19.76 27.70
N VAL A 286 23.00 -20.90 27.49
CA VAL A 286 23.65 -22.21 27.58
C VAL A 286 24.07 -22.67 26.18
N LYS A 287 25.31 -22.29 25.84
CA LYS A 287 26.23 -22.93 24.87
C LYS A 287 25.69 -23.40 23.51
N CYS A 288 26.19 -22.69 22.50
CA CYS A 288 26.78 -23.18 21.24
C CYS A 288 25.92 -23.26 19.96
N VAL A 289 25.68 -22.10 19.33
CA VAL A 289 25.45 -21.97 17.88
C VAL A 289 26.75 -22.20 17.07
N LYS A 290 27.55 -23.23 17.44
CA LYS A 290 28.76 -23.61 16.68
C LYS A 290 28.65 -24.95 15.97
N ASP A 291 27.65 -25.77 16.29
CA ASP A 291 27.64 -27.17 15.83
C ASP A 291 26.77 -27.43 14.59
N ILE A 292 26.11 -26.41 14.02
CA ILE A 292 25.25 -26.59 12.83
C ILE A 292 26.02 -26.50 11.50
N ILE A 293 27.28 -26.01 11.47
CA ILE A 293 28.05 -25.87 10.20
C ILE A 293 28.95 -27.08 9.87
N THR A 294 29.06 -28.09 10.73
CA THR A 294 29.95 -29.23 10.47
C THR A 294 29.25 -30.58 10.63
N LYS A 295 28.45 -30.94 9.63
CA LYS A 295 28.27 -32.34 9.27
C LYS A 295 28.56 -32.49 7.78
N TYR A 296 29.82 -32.73 7.47
CA TYR A 296 30.34 -33.85 6.68
C TYR A 296 31.76 -33.52 6.22
N ASP A 297 32.75 -34.22 6.79
CA ASP A 297 33.77 -34.83 5.94
C ASP A 297 34.21 -36.18 6.54
N ASN A 298 34.10 -37.21 5.72
CA ASN A 298 34.47 -38.59 6.02
C ASN A 298 35.97 -38.75 5.79
N THR A 299 36.82 -38.39 6.75
CA THR A 299 38.18 -38.97 6.82
C THR A 299 38.76 -38.77 8.22
N GLY A 300 38.96 -39.87 8.95
CA GLY A 300 39.61 -39.81 10.25
C GLY A 300 41.09 -39.46 10.12
N ASN A 301 41.48 -38.23 10.48
CA ASN A 301 42.81 -37.89 11.03
C ASN A 301 42.84 -36.46 11.62
N PRO A 302 43.70 -36.15 12.62
CA PRO A 302 43.60 -34.90 13.36
C PRO A 302 44.47 -33.75 12.81
N ALA A 303 43.84 -32.57 12.83
CA ALA A 303 44.38 -31.25 13.17
C ALA A 303 45.09 -30.35 12.13
N ARG A 304 44.80 -29.06 12.33
CA ARG A 304 45.48 -27.82 11.92
C ARG A 304 45.15 -27.24 10.54
N ARG A 305 44.15 -26.34 10.50
CA ARG A 305 44.21 -25.16 9.62
C ARG A 305 43.68 -23.91 10.33
N ARG A 306 44.51 -22.86 10.30
CA ARG A 306 44.16 -21.47 10.55
C ARG A 306 43.14 -21.02 9.49
N CYS A 307 42.06 -20.36 9.87
CA CYS A 307 41.27 -19.53 8.98
C CYS A 307 41.66 -18.05 9.15
N PRO A 308 41.90 -17.31 8.05
CA PRO A 308 41.77 -15.85 8.04
C PRO A 308 40.27 -15.48 7.96
N TYR A 309 39.91 -14.40 8.66
CA TYR A 309 38.55 -13.84 8.76
C TYR A 309 37.88 -13.57 7.41
N PRO A 310 36.54 -13.71 7.28
CA PRO A 310 35.81 -13.18 6.14
C PRO A 310 35.36 -11.73 6.39
N THR A 311 35.63 -10.89 5.40
CA THR A 311 35.08 -9.55 5.22
C THR A 311 33.65 -9.65 4.69
N VAL A 312 32.74 -8.88 5.29
CA VAL A 312 31.34 -8.72 4.85
C VAL A 312 31.30 -7.77 3.64
N LEU A 313 30.63 -8.20 2.57
CA LEU A 313 30.11 -7.34 1.49
C LEU A 313 28.58 -7.34 1.59
#